data_AF-A0A2K3KWL2-F1
#
_entry.id   AF-A0A2K3KWL2-F1
#
_cell.length_a   1.000
_cell.length_b   1.000
_cell.length_c   1.000
_cell.angle_alpha   90.00
_cell.angle_beta   90.00
_cell.angle_gamma   90.00
#
_symmetry.space_group_name_H-M   'P 1'
#
loop_
_entity.id
_entity.type
_entity.pdbx_description
1 polymer ?
#
loop_
_entity_poly.entity_id
_entity_poly.type
_entity_poly.pdbx_seq_one_letter_code
_entity_poly.pdbx_strand_id
1 'polypeptide(L)'
;MYLYVFQLAGVVAVEITGGPTIHFVPGRKDSLESPQEGRLPDAKQGASHLREIFYRMGLTDKDIVALSGGHTLGKAHKDRSDFEGPWTRDPLKFDNSYFV
;
A
#
# COMPACT_ATOMS: atom_id res chain seq x y z
N MET A 1 0.22 0.40 21.55
CA MET A 1 0.59 1.79 21.27
C MET A 1 1.22 1.99 19.88
N TYR A 2 1.93 1.02 19.28
CA TYR A 2 2.60 1.23 17.99
C TYR A 2 1.69 1.10 16.76
N LEU A 3 0.71 0.19 16.77
CA LEU A 3 -0.14 -0.05 15.58
C LEU A 3 -1.01 1.16 15.20
N TYR A 4 -1.38 1.97 16.19
CA TYR A 4 -2.09 3.23 15.99
C TYR A 4 -1.26 4.23 15.16
N VAL A 5 0.01 4.38 15.52
CA VAL A 5 0.91 5.37 14.91
C VAL A 5 1.17 5.05 13.45
N PHE A 6 1.42 3.78 13.11
CA PHE A 6 1.68 3.39 11.72
C PHE A 6 0.51 3.66 10.80
N GLN A 7 -0.71 3.42 11.29
CA GLN A 7 -1.91 3.59 10.50
C GLN A 7 -2.27 5.07 10.35
N LEU A 8 -2.12 5.86 11.42
CA LEU A 8 -2.27 7.31 11.34
C LEU A 8 -1.23 7.93 10.40
N ALA A 9 0.02 7.46 10.46
CA ALA A 9 1.08 7.93 9.55
C ALA A 9 0.75 7.63 8.09
N GLY A 10 0.19 6.46 7.78
CA GLY A 10 -0.28 6.14 6.42
C GLY A 10 -1.41 7.06 5.94
N VAL A 11 -2.39 7.35 6.80
CA VAL A 11 -3.47 8.31 6.50
C VAL A 11 -2.91 9.70 6.23
N VAL A 12 -2.05 10.20 7.12
CA VAL A 12 -1.44 11.52 6.98
C VAL A 12 -0.56 11.60 5.73
N ALA A 13 0.19 10.55 5.40
CA ALA A 13 1.02 10.51 4.19
C ALA A 13 0.19 10.65 2.90
N VAL A 14 -0.99 10.03 2.83
CA VAL A 14 -1.90 10.21 1.69
C VAL A 14 -2.45 11.64 1.65
N GLU A 15 -2.87 12.18 2.80
CA GLU A 15 -3.47 13.52 2.88
C GLU A 15 -2.46 14.64 2.53
N ILE A 16 -1.25 14.60 3.10
CA ILE A 16 -0.23 15.64 2.88
C ILE A 16 0.34 15.65 1.46
N THR A 17 0.17 14.56 0.71
CA THR A 17 0.57 14.48 -0.71
C THR A 17 -0.56 14.87 -1.67
N GLY A 18 -1.69 15.35 -1.15
CA GLY A 18 -2.84 15.82 -1.95
C GLY A 18 -3.90 14.75 -2.23
N GLY A 19 -3.81 13.60 -1.56
CA GLY A 19 -4.76 12.50 -1.69
C GLY A 19 -6.07 12.74 -0.91
N PRO A 20 -7.00 11.76 -0.96
CA PRO A 20 -8.28 11.88 -0.27
C PRO A 20 -8.12 11.82 1.26
N THR A 21 -9.04 12.47 1.98
CA THR A 21 -9.18 12.29 3.44
C THR A 21 -9.67 10.87 3.74
N ILE A 22 -8.87 10.10 4.48
CA ILE A 22 -9.22 8.74 4.91
C ILE A 22 -9.74 8.80 6.34
N HIS A 23 -10.96 8.30 6.57
CA HIS A 23 -11.50 8.23 7.92
C HIS A 23 -10.69 7.26 8.79
N PHE A 24 -10.16 7.78 9.90
CA PHE A 24 -9.31 7.02 10.81
C PHE A 24 -10.05 6.72 12.11
N VAL A 25 -10.07 5.44 12.49
CA VAL A 25 -10.70 4.95 13.73
C VAL A 25 -9.61 4.48 14.70
N PRO A 26 -9.48 5.10 15.90
CA PRO A 26 -8.53 4.68 16.91
C PRO A 26 -8.94 3.36 17.58
N GLY A 27 -8.05 2.77 18.38
CA GLY A 27 -8.41 1.64 19.28
C GLY A 27 -7.84 0.27 18.89
N ARG A 28 -6.98 0.19 17.86
CA ARG A 28 -6.23 -1.05 17.58
C ARG A 28 -5.36 -1.44 18.77
N LYS A 29 -5.45 -2.69 19.18
CA LYS A 29 -4.61 -3.28 20.23
C LYS A 29 -3.35 -3.86 19.62
N ASP A 30 -2.20 -3.58 20.22
CA ASP A 30 -0.94 -4.17 19.78
C ASP A 30 -0.97 -5.69 20.00
N SER A 31 -0.38 -6.42 19.06
CA SER A 31 -0.06 -7.83 19.20
C SER A 31 1.39 -7.98 19.64
N LEU A 32 1.68 -8.96 20.50
CA LEU A 32 3.06 -9.36 20.82
C LEU A 32 3.60 -10.38 19.80
N GLU A 33 2.72 -10.94 18.97
CA GLU A 33 3.05 -11.93 17.95
C GLU A 33 3.02 -11.30 16.56
N SER A 34 4.09 -11.52 15.81
CA SER A 34 4.17 -11.19 14.39
C SER A 34 3.56 -12.34 13.56
N PRO A 35 2.85 -12.04 12.46
CA PRO A 35 2.40 -13.08 11.55
C PRO A 35 3.59 -13.77 10.88
N GLN A 36 3.38 -15.01 10.43
CA GLN A 36 4.35 -15.72 9.59
C GLN A 36 4.64 -14.94 8.30
N GLU A 37 5.88 -15.01 7.84
CA GLU A 37 6.35 -14.42 6.57
C GLU A 37 5.63 -15.02 5.35
N GLY A 38 5.71 -14.33 4.20
CA GLY A 38 5.18 -14.82 2.92
C GLY A 38 3.71 -14.47 2.67
N ARG A 39 3.13 -13.55 3.46
CA ARG A 39 1.73 -13.11 3.31
C ARG A 39 1.52 -11.90 2.41
N LEU A 40 2.60 -11.22 2.02
CA LEU A 40 2.58 -10.06 1.12
C LEU A 40 2.64 -10.49 -0.35
N PRO A 41 2.10 -9.69 -1.29
CA PRO A 41 2.14 -10.01 -2.70
C PRO A 41 3.57 -9.97 -3.25
N ASP A 42 3.82 -10.82 -4.24
CA ASP A 42 5.10 -10.92 -4.95
C ASP A 42 4.98 -10.11 -6.24
N ALA A 43 5.86 -9.11 -6.39
CA ALA A 43 5.88 -8.20 -7.54
C ALA A 43 6.22 -8.90 -8.88
N LYS A 44 6.76 -10.12 -8.84
CA LYS A 44 7.07 -10.92 -10.04
C LYS A 44 5.88 -11.75 -10.53
N GLN A 45 4.76 -11.76 -9.79
CA GLN A 45 3.56 -12.54 -10.13
C GLN A 45 2.44 -11.67 -10.70
N GLY A 46 1.42 -12.33 -11.27
CA GLY A 46 0.32 -11.69 -11.97
C GLY A 46 -0.99 -11.57 -11.18
N ALA A 47 -2.07 -11.23 -11.89
CA ALA A 47 -3.38 -10.94 -11.30
C ALA A 47 -3.99 -12.10 -10.49
N SER A 48 -3.74 -13.35 -10.86
CA SER A 48 -4.22 -14.51 -10.09
C SER A 48 -3.61 -14.55 -8.68
N HIS A 49 -2.32 -14.22 -8.56
CA HIS A 49 -1.64 -14.10 -7.26
C HIS A 49 -2.22 -12.94 -6.45
N LEU A 50 -2.44 -11.77 -7.08
CA LEU A 50 -3.07 -10.64 -6.40
C LEU A 50 -4.42 -11.02 -5.80
N ARG A 51 -5.29 -11.71 -6.56
CA ARG A 51 -6.57 -12.21 -6.03
C ARG A 51 -6.36 -13.17 -4.87
N GLU A 52 -5.46 -14.14 -5.00
CA GLU A 52 -5.16 -15.09 -3.91
C GLU A 52 -4.75 -14.37 -2.61
N ILE A 53 -3.88 -13.37 -2.69
CA ILE A 53 -3.40 -12.61 -1.53
C ILE A 53 -4.51 -11.73 -0.94
N PHE A 54 -5.12 -10.88 -1.76
CA PHE A 54 -6.04 -9.84 -1.30
C PHE A 54 -7.42 -10.38 -0.93
N TYR A 55 -7.88 -11.49 -1.55
CA TYR A 55 -9.15 -12.12 -1.17
C TYR A 55 -9.07 -12.73 0.24
N ARG A 56 -7.91 -13.22 0.67
CA ARG A 56 -7.70 -13.62 2.08
C ARG A 56 -7.83 -12.47 3.07
N MET A 57 -7.64 -11.24 2.59
CA MET A 57 -7.85 -10.01 3.38
C MET A 57 -9.30 -9.50 3.29
N GLY A 58 -10.18 -10.18 2.54
CA GLY A 58 -11.58 -9.79 2.34
C GLY A 58 -11.77 -8.65 1.34
N LEU A 59 -10.76 -8.35 0.52
CA LEU A 59 -10.79 -7.25 -0.45
C LEU A 59 -11.25 -7.73 -1.82
N THR A 60 -11.93 -6.86 -2.56
CA THR A 60 -12.49 -7.16 -3.90
C THR A 60 -11.51 -6.78 -5.01
N ASP A 61 -11.78 -7.21 -6.25
CA ASP A 61 -11.03 -6.77 -7.44
C ASP A 61 -10.96 -5.22 -7.55
N LYS A 62 -12.03 -4.52 -7.17
CA LYS A 62 -12.07 -3.06 -7.15
C LYS A 62 -11.06 -2.50 -6.13
N ASP A 63 -10.99 -3.09 -4.95
CA ASP A 63 -10.07 -2.67 -3.89
C ASP A 63 -8.62 -2.93 -4.30
N ILE A 64 -8.34 -4.07 -4.96
CA ILE A 64 -7.00 -4.40 -5.48
C ILE A 64 -6.52 -3.32 -6.45
N VAL A 65 -7.36 -2.94 -7.42
CA VAL A 65 -7.00 -1.90 -8.40
C VAL A 65 -6.83 -0.55 -7.71
N ALA A 66 -7.75 -0.17 -6.82
CA ALA A 66 -7.68 1.10 -6.09
C ALA A 66 -6.40 1.21 -5.23
N LEU A 67 -6.05 0.15 -4.48
CA LEU A 67 -4.86 0.11 -3.65
C LEU A 67 -3.56 0.06 -4.48
N SER A 68 -3.59 -0.57 -5.65
CA SER A 68 -2.44 -0.55 -6.59
C SER A 68 -2.07 0.88 -7.01
N GLY A 69 -3.06 1.78 -7.07
CA GLY A 69 -2.86 3.21 -7.28
C GLY A 69 -1.98 3.90 -6.22
N GLY A 70 -1.77 3.28 -5.05
CA GLY A 70 -0.83 3.79 -4.05
C GLY A 70 0.61 3.93 -4.56
N HIS A 71 0.98 3.15 -5.60
CA HIS A 71 2.26 3.30 -6.31
C HIS A 71 2.39 4.62 -7.10
N THR A 72 1.33 5.45 -7.17
CA THR A 72 1.48 6.83 -7.66
C THR A 72 2.52 7.62 -6.86
N LEU A 73 2.76 7.23 -5.61
CA LEU A 73 3.78 7.76 -4.73
C LEU A 73 5.02 6.86 -4.69
N GLY A 74 6.18 7.49 -4.57
CA GLY A 74 7.45 6.85 -4.30
C GLY A 74 8.09 6.16 -5.50
N LYS A 75 9.01 5.25 -5.20
CA LYS A 75 9.79 4.51 -6.20
C LYS A 75 10.30 3.18 -5.66
N ALA A 76 10.63 2.28 -6.58
CA ALA A 76 11.39 1.08 -6.24
C ALA A 76 12.88 1.42 -6.06
N HIS A 77 13.56 0.58 -5.28
CA HIS A 77 14.98 0.67 -4.97
C HIS A 77 15.64 -0.69 -5.17
N LYS A 78 16.71 -0.73 -5.97
CA LYS A 78 17.36 -1.97 -6.40
C LYS A 78 17.87 -2.83 -5.23
N ASP A 79 18.42 -2.18 -4.20
CA ASP A 79 18.95 -2.83 -2.99
C ASP A 79 17.87 -3.39 -2.05
N ARG A 80 16.59 -3.10 -2.31
CA ARG A 80 15.44 -3.56 -1.50
C ARG A 80 14.57 -4.59 -2.19
N SER A 81 14.45 -4.51 -3.52
CA SER A 81 13.42 -5.25 -4.27
C SER A 81 13.89 -5.77 -5.63
N ASP A 82 15.15 -5.54 -6.01
CA ASP A 82 15.69 -5.74 -7.37
C ASP A 82 15.07 -4.86 -8.48
N PHE A 83 14.00 -4.11 -8.19
CA PHE A 83 13.41 -3.11 -9.08
C PHE A 83 13.93 -1.70 -8.77
N GLU A 84 13.97 -0.80 -9.76
CA GLU A 84 14.46 0.58 -9.60
C GLU A 84 13.57 1.57 -10.35
N GLY A 85 13.35 2.74 -9.75
CA GLY A 85 12.72 3.89 -10.41
C GLY A 85 11.28 4.17 -9.94
N PRO A 86 10.80 5.41 -10.16
CA PRO A 86 9.44 5.80 -9.81
C PRO A 86 8.43 5.27 -10.83
N TRP A 87 7.17 5.11 -10.41
CA TRP A 87 6.07 4.80 -11.33
C TRP A 87 5.51 6.03 -12.04
N THR A 88 5.67 7.22 -11.45
CA THR A 88 5.12 8.48 -11.95
C THR A 88 6.21 9.53 -12.13
N ARG A 89 5.90 10.61 -12.84
CA ARG A 89 6.82 11.74 -13.02
C ARG A 89 6.98 12.59 -11.76
N ASP A 90 5.95 12.65 -10.93
CA ASP A 90 5.94 13.36 -9.66
C ASP A 90 5.62 12.38 -8.52
N PRO A 91 6.63 11.68 -7.98
CA PRO A 91 6.44 10.60 -7.01
C PRO A 91 6.07 11.09 -5.60
N LEU A 92 5.88 12.40 -5.40
CA LEU A 92 5.45 12.97 -4.12
C LEU A 92 4.03 13.55 -4.18
N LYS A 93 3.35 13.41 -5.32
CA LYS A 93 2.00 13.89 -5.53
C LYS A 93 1.03 12.72 -5.68
N PHE A 94 0.00 12.71 -4.85
CA PHE A 94 -1.05 11.70 -4.94
C PHE A 94 -2.08 12.14 -5.98
N ASP A 95 -2.05 11.49 -7.14
CA ASP A 95 -3.06 11.63 -8.18
C ASP A 95 -3.29 10.29 -8.91
N ASN A 96 -3.94 10.31 -10.07
CA ASN A 96 -4.23 9.11 -10.84
C ASN A 96 -3.15 8.73 -11.86
N SER A 97 -1.98 9.40 -11.87
CA SER A 97 -0.93 9.21 -12.89
C SER A 97 -0.37 7.79 -12.95
N TYR A 98 -0.51 6.98 -11.91
CA TYR A 98 -0.16 5.56 -11.97
C TYR A 98 -0.92 4.79 -13.05
N PHE A 99 -2.13 5.23 -13.40
CA PHE A 99 -2.99 4.56 -14.37
C PHE A 99 -2.95 5.15 -15.79
N VAL A 100 -2.17 6.22 -16.03
CA VAL A 100 -2.17 7.01 -17.27
C VAL A 100 -0.80 7.05 -17.91
#